data_AF-A0A016A4D1-F1
#
_entry.id   AF-A0A016A4D1-F1
#
_cell.length_a   1.000
_cell.length_b   1.000
_cell.length_c   1.000
_cell.angle_alpha   90.00
_cell.angle_beta   90.00
_cell.angle_gamma   90.00
#
_symmetry.space_group_name_H-M   'P 1'
#
loop_
_entity.id
_entity.type
_entity.pdbx_description
1 polymer ?
#
loop_
_entity_poly.entity_id
_entity_poly.type
_entity_poly.pdbx_seq_one_letter_code
_entity_poly.pdbx_strand_id
1 'polypeptide(L)'
;MNDIYKKQVALLIRIMPSVYRIKDFAVHGGTAINLFHKNMPRYSVDIDLTYIPVKERAESLDAINNHLRTLKSYIEKSIPGIKVIHKHDVWKLQCTLDGATVKIEVNGTKRGIIGETEDRKLCERAETEFNMTCKARTVSYSQLYGGKIAAALSRQHPRDLFDCKYMEMASFHDVKNGFMLCLLGSDKPVIESLQPNAIDQTEALEKQFEGMSDTPFTYSDYEEARHNLIQQVNDSLTETDREFLLSFENGEPDWEKCCAGDLSRYPSVKWKLQNIAKLKKSNPQKHKAGLEKLQTFLFPKKG
;
A
#
# COMPACT_ATOMS: atom_id res chain seq x y z
N MET A 1 4.64 14.80 -19.14
CA MET A 1 3.58 13.88 -18.69
C MET A 1 2.35 14.02 -19.59
N ASN A 2 1.49 12.99 -19.65
CA ASN A 2 0.35 12.89 -20.57
C ASN A 2 -0.90 13.66 -20.07
N ASP A 3 -1.59 14.36 -20.96
CA ASP A 3 -2.81 15.14 -20.68
C ASP A 3 -3.98 14.31 -20.12
N ILE A 4 -4.10 13.03 -20.49
CA ILE A 4 -5.15 12.14 -19.96
C ILE A 4 -4.97 11.98 -18.45
N TYR A 5 -3.77 11.65 -18.01
CA TYR A 5 -3.46 11.53 -16.58
C TYR A 5 -3.57 12.88 -15.88
N LYS A 6 -3.15 13.97 -16.51
CA LYS A 6 -3.28 15.32 -15.96
C LYS A 6 -4.74 15.66 -15.62
N LYS A 7 -5.69 15.38 -16.53
CA LYS A 7 -7.12 15.57 -16.26
C LYS A 7 -7.62 14.72 -15.08
N GLN A 8 -7.15 13.48 -14.96
CA GLN A 8 -7.49 12.62 -13.82
C GLN A 8 -6.94 13.16 -12.50
N VAL A 9 -5.69 13.63 -12.47
CA VAL A 9 -5.09 14.23 -11.27
C VAL A 9 -5.84 15.50 -10.86
N ALA A 10 -6.22 16.36 -11.82
CA ALA A 10 -7.03 17.54 -11.54
C ALA A 10 -8.37 17.19 -10.88
N LEU A 11 -9.08 16.16 -11.39
CA LEU A 11 -10.32 15.67 -10.77
C LEU A 11 -10.05 15.09 -9.38
N LEU A 12 -8.97 14.34 -9.20
CA LEU A 12 -8.58 13.76 -7.92
C LEU A 12 -8.37 14.85 -6.87
N ILE A 13 -7.61 15.90 -7.19
CA ILE A 13 -7.34 17.02 -6.27
C ILE A 13 -8.65 17.72 -5.86
N ARG A 14 -9.62 17.89 -6.79
CA ARG A 14 -10.95 18.44 -6.48
C ARG A 14 -11.76 17.57 -5.53
N ILE A 15 -11.55 16.25 -5.53
CA ILE A 15 -12.23 15.27 -4.67
C ILE A 15 -11.64 15.26 -3.24
N MET A 16 -10.32 15.50 -3.10
CA MET A 16 -9.59 15.38 -1.83
C MET A 16 -10.20 16.14 -0.65
N PRO A 17 -10.71 17.38 -0.79
CA PRO A 17 -11.39 18.07 0.31
C PRO A 17 -12.58 17.29 0.89
N SER A 18 -13.34 16.58 0.06
CA SER A 18 -14.46 15.74 0.50
C SER A 18 -13.97 14.48 1.22
N VAL A 19 -12.85 13.89 0.79
CA VAL A 19 -12.20 12.76 1.47
C VAL A 19 -11.72 13.18 2.86
N TYR A 20 -11.05 14.33 2.99
CA TYR A 20 -10.49 14.82 4.25
C TYR A 20 -11.52 15.01 5.37
N ARG A 21 -12.78 15.27 5.00
CA ARG A 21 -13.92 15.41 5.93
C ARG A 21 -14.28 14.10 6.63
N ILE A 22 -13.97 12.95 6.06
CA ILE A 22 -14.21 11.65 6.69
C ILE A 22 -13.02 11.32 7.59
N LYS A 23 -13.21 11.40 8.91
CA LYS A 23 -12.12 11.23 9.89
C LYS A 23 -11.59 9.82 9.99
N ASP A 24 -12.43 8.82 9.71
CA ASP A 24 -12.08 7.39 9.79
C ASP A 24 -11.31 6.88 8.56
N PHE A 25 -11.03 7.75 7.58
CA PHE A 25 -10.21 7.41 6.42
C PHE A 25 -8.87 8.15 6.45
N ALA A 26 -7.82 7.40 6.11
CA ALA A 26 -6.49 7.91 5.81
C ALA A 26 -6.09 7.51 4.38
N VAL A 27 -5.57 8.46 3.62
CA VAL A 27 -5.05 8.27 2.26
C VAL A 27 -3.73 7.51 2.33
N HIS A 28 -3.55 6.54 1.45
CA HIS A 28 -2.30 5.82 1.29
C HIS A 28 -1.91 5.66 -0.19
N GLY A 29 -0.94 4.78 -0.45
CA GLY A 29 -0.58 4.40 -1.81
C GLY A 29 0.11 5.52 -2.60
N GLY A 30 0.02 5.43 -3.93
CA GLY A 30 0.75 6.33 -4.83
C GLY A 30 0.34 7.80 -4.68
N THR A 31 -0.92 8.06 -4.33
CA THR A 31 -1.47 9.42 -4.22
C THR A 31 -0.93 10.14 -2.98
N ALA A 32 -0.89 9.47 -1.82
CA ALA A 32 -0.23 10.02 -0.65
C ALA A 32 1.26 10.29 -0.91
N ILE A 33 1.97 9.36 -1.56
CA ILE A 33 3.39 9.51 -1.88
C ILE A 33 3.62 10.70 -2.81
N ASN A 34 2.95 10.73 -3.96
CA ASN A 34 3.30 11.65 -5.03
C ASN A 34 2.72 13.06 -4.85
N LEU A 35 1.54 13.20 -4.23
CA LEU A 35 0.90 14.51 -4.11
C LEU A 35 1.10 15.19 -2.75
N PHE A 36 1.48 14.44 -1.71
CA PHE A 36 1.52 14.94 -0.33
C PHE A 36 2.85 14.73 0.40
N HIS A 37 3.66 13.74 0.01
CA HIS A 37 4.99 13.50 0.60
C HIS A 37 6.14 13.94 -0.29
N LYS A 38 6.07 13.65 -1.59
CA LYS A 38 7.07 14.01 -2.59
C LYS A 38 6.56 15.14 -3.46
N ASN A 39 7.46 15.81 -4.16
CA ASN A 39 7.12 16.92 -5.05
C ASN A 39 6.61 16.43 -6.43
N MET A 40 5.64 15.50 -6.43
CA MET A 40 5.03 14.91 -7.63
C MET A 40 6.03 14.42 -8.69
N PRO A 41 6.88 13.42 -8.36
CA PRO A 41 7.80 12.84 -9.33
C PRO A 41 7.05 12.09 -10.45
N ARG A 42 5.84 11.59 -10.17
CA ARG A 42 4.89 11.11 -11.17
C ARG A 42 3.45 11.45 -10.78
N TYR A 43 2.54 11.43 -11.76
CA TYR A 43 1.10 11.47 -11.50
C TYR A 43 0.61 10.20 -10.81
N SER A 44 -0.43 10.37 -10.00
CA SER A 44 -1.21 9.29 -9.37
C SER A 44 -2.70 9.56 -9.56
N VAL A 45 -3.45 8.53 -9.96
CA VAL A 45 -4.80 8.70 -10.54
C VAL A 45 -5.92 8.01 -9.77
N ASP A 46 -5.58 7.22 -8.74
CA ASP A 46 -6.53 6.53 -7.86
C ASP A 46 -6.39 7.05 -6.42
N ILE A 47 -7.47 7.04 -5.65
CA ILE A 47 -7.46 7.37 -4.22
C ILE A 47 -7.61 6.07 -3.43
N ASP A 48 -6.51 5.58 -2.87
CA ASP A 48 -6.53 4.44 -1.97
C ASP A 48 -6.69 4.91 -0.52
N LEU A 49 -7.64 4.31 0.21
CA LEU A 49 -8.00 4.67 1.57
C LEU A 49 -7.87 3.48 2.54
N THR A 50 -7.26 3.76 3.68
CA THR A 50 -7.22 2.87 4.84
C THR A 50 -8.35 3.28 5.77
N TYR A 51 -9.21 2.33 6.13
CA TYR A 51 -10.13 2.51 7.25
C TYR A 51 -9.37 2.39 8.56
N ILE A 52 -9.37 3.46 9.36
CA ILE A 52 -8.54 3.61 10.56
C ILE A 52 -9.05 2.71 11.72
N PRO A 53 -10.35 2.69 12.05
CA PRO A 53 -10.82 1.88 13.17
C PRO A 53 -10.62 0.37 12.96
N VAL A 54 -10.14 -0.30 14.00
CA VAL A 54 -10.02 -1.76 14.05
C VAL A 54 -11.22 -2.32 14.82
N LYS A 55 -12.23 -2.76 14.06
CA LYS A 55 -13.49 -3.35 14.55
C LYS A 55 -13.73 -4.72 13.93
N GLU A 56 -14.77 -5.41 14.38
CA GLU A 56 -15.19 -6.66 13.76
C GLU A 56 -15.54 -6.48 12.28
N ARG A 57 -15.41 -7.56 11.51
CA ARG A 57 -15.46 -7.48 10.03
C ARG A 57 -16.77 -6.89 9.54
N ALA A 58 -17.92 -7.42 9.95
CA ALA A 58 -19.22 -6.95 9.48
C ALA A 58 -19.42 -5.45 9.81
N GLU A 59 -19.20 -5.08 11.08
CA GLU A 59 -19.30 -3.68 11.54
C GLU A 59 -18.39 -2.74 10.74
N SER A 60 -17.14 -3.15 10.47
CA SER A 60 -16.19 -2.35 9.69
C SER A 60 -16.68 -2.12 8.27
N LEU A 61 -17.19 -3.17 7.60
CA LEU A 61 -17.60 -3.09 6.19
C LEU A 61 -18.87 -2.26 6.03
N ASP A 62 -19.80 -2.35 6.98
CA ASP A 62 -20.99 -1.49 7.03
C ASP A 62 -20.61 -0.02 7.29
N ALA A 63 -19.71 0.24 8.24
CA ALA A 63 -19.19 1.58 8.50
C ALA A 63 -18.50 2.18 7.27
N ILE A 64 -17.64 1.40 6.59
CA ILE A 64 -16.98 1.82 5.34
C ILE A 64 -18.03 2.21 4.29
N ASN A 65 -19.06 1.39 4.07
CA ASN A 65 -20.10 1.70 3.08
C ASN A 65 -20.93 2.94 3.45
N ASN A 66 -21.19 3.15 4.74
CA ASN A 66 -21.84 4.37 5.22
C ASN A 66 -20.96 5.60 4.96
N HIS A 67 -19.67 5.54 5.26
CA HIS A 67 -18.73 6.62 4.95
C HIS A 67 -18.60 6.89 3.45
N LEU A 68 -18.59 5.86 2.60
CA LEU A 68 -18.57 6.02 1.14
C LEU A 68 -19.86 6.68 0.62
N ARG A 69 -21.02 6.36 1.22
CA ARG A 69 -22.28 7.03 0.91
C ARG A 69 -22.24 8.52 1.27
N THR A 70 -21.73 8.85 2.46
CA THR A 70 -21.52 10.24 2.89
C THR A 70 -20.53 10.97 1.98
N LEU A 71 -19.42 10.33 1.64
CA LEU A 71 -18.39 10.88 0.75
C LEU A 71 -18.95 11.17 -0.64
N LYS A 72 -19.74 10.24 -1.21
CA LYS A 72 -20.47 10.46 -2.46
C LYS A 72 -21.32 11.73 -2.40
N SER A 73 -22.13 11.89 -1.35
CA SER A 73 -22.95 13.10 -1.17
C SER A 73 -22.13 14.38 -1.04
N TYR A 74 -20.94 14.33 -0.42
CA TYR A 74 -20.05 15.50 -0.38
C TYR A 74 -19.49 15.84 -1.76
N ILE A 75 -19.00 14.84 -2.50
CA ILE A 75 -18.43 15.01 -3.83
C ILE A 75 -19.47 15.60 -4.80
N GLU A 76 -20.68 15.06 -4.83
CA GLU A 76 -21.76 15.52 -5.72
C GLU A 76 -22.22 16.95 -5.41
N LYS A 77 -22.16 17.36 -4.14
CA LYS A 77 -22.46 18.73 -3.73
C LYS A 77 -21.35 19.71 -4.09
N SER A 78 -20.09 19.30 -3.99
CA SER A 78 -18.93 20.20 -4.18
C SER A 78 -18.45 20.31 -5.63
N ILE A 79 -18.79 19.34 -6.49
CA ILE A 79 -18.28 19.27 -7.87
C ILE A 79 -19.46 19.18 -8.84
N PRO A 80 -19.93 20.31 -9.40
CA PRO A 80 -21.02 20.31 -10.37
C PRO A 80 -20.73 19.42 -11.58
N GLY A 81 -21.74 18.65 -12.02
CA GLY A 81 -21.65 17.78 -13.19
C GLY A 81 -20.97 16.43 -12.97
N ILE A 82 -20.39 16.17 -11.78
CA ILE A 82 -19.73 14.89 -11.52
C ILE A 82 -20.75 13.75 -11.41
N LYS A 83 -20.43 12.61 -12.01
CA LYS A 83 -21.16 11.35 -11.81
C LYS A 83 -20.40 10.47 -10.83
N VAL A 84 -21.02 10.12 -9.70
CA VAL A 84 -20.43 9.22 -8.71
C VAL A 84 -21.21 7.92 -8.63
N ILE A 85 -20.57 6.78 -8.90
CA ILE A 85 -21.17 5.45 -8.77
C ILE A 85 -20.60 4.77 -7.53
N HIS A 86 -21.46 4.38 -6.58
CA HIS A 86 -21.06 3.59 -5.41
C HIS A 86 -21.17 2.10 -5.72
N LYS A 87 -20.03 1.42 -5.75
CA LYS A 87 -19.94 -0.04 -5.86
C LYS A 87 -19.86 -0.63 -4.47
N HIS A 88 -21.04 -0.89 -3.89
CA HIS A 88 -21.21 -1.30 -2.49
C HIS A 88 -20.45 -2.58 -2.13
N ASP A 89 -20.49 -3.60 -3.01
CA ASP A 89 -19.94 -4.94 -2.72
C ASP A 89 -18.42 -5.02 -2.76
N VAL A 90 -17.77 -3.96 -3.25
CA VAL A 90 -16.31 -3.85 -3.32
C VAL A 90 -15.75 -2.62 -2.61
N TRP A 91 -16.60 -1.86 -1.91
CA TRP A 91 -16.22 -0.66 -1.15
C TRP A 91 -15.50 0.39 -2.00
N LYS A 92 -16.07 0.71 -3.17
CA LYS A 92 -15.49 1.68 -4.11
C LYS A 92 -16.47 2.79 -4.51
N LEU A 93 -15.93 3.97 -4.77
CA LEU A 93 -16.60 5.00 -5.58
C LEU A 93 -15.88 5.13 -6.92
N GLN A 94 -16.64 5.24 -8.00
CA GLN A 94 -16.13 5.62 -9.31
C GLN A 94 -16.68 7.01 -9.63
N CYS A 95 -15.79 7.99 -9.71
CA CYS A 95 -16.12 9.40 -9.93
C CYS A 95 -15.69 9.79 -11.34
N THR A 96 -16.63 10.27 -12.17
CA THR A 96 -16.37 10.62 -13.57
C THR A 96 -16.84 12.05 -13.85
N LEU A 97 -15.98 12.86 -14.50
CA LEU A 97 -16.26 14.21 -14.94
C LEU A 97 -15.45 14.51 -16.21
N ASP A 98 -16.08 15.08 -17.25
CA ASP A 98 -15.43 15.54 -18.48
C ASP A 98 -14.46 14.53 -19.11
N GLY A 99 -14.85 13.24 -19.10
CA GLY A 99 -14.06 12.12 -19.62
C GLY A 99 -12.96 11.60 -18.68
N ALA A 100 -12.64 12.31 -17.58
CA ALA A 100 -11.74 11.81 -16.55
C ALA A 100 -12.47 10.92 -15.56
N THR A 101 -11.81 9.85 -15.09
CA THR A 101 -12.34 8.95 -14.05
C THR A 101 -11.32 8.76 -12.93
N VAL A 102 -11.77 8.92 -11.68
CA VAL A 102 -11.00 8.66 -10.47
C VAL A 102 -11.72 7.57 -9.66
N LYS A 103 -10.98 6.56 -9.24
CA LYS A 103 -11.48 5.51 -8.35
C LYS A 103 -11.08 5.85 -6.91
N ILE A 104 -12.03 5.70 -5.99
CA ILE A 104 -11.79 5.76 -4.55
C ILE A 104 -12.01 4.35 -4.02
N GLU A 105 -10.98 3.75 -3.42
CA GLU A 105 -11.02 2.35 -2.99
C GLU A 105 -10.66 2.25 -1.50
N VAL A 106 -11.48 1.54 -0.72
CA VAL A 106 -11.19 1.24 0.69
C VAL A 106 -10.91 -0.25 0.83
N ASN A 107 -9.78 -0.61 1.45
CA ASN A 107 -9.45 -2.02 1.62
C ASN A 107 -10.27 -2.67 2.74
N GLY A 108 -11.17 -3.59 2.37
CA GLY A 108 -12.01 -4.37 3.29
C GLY A 108 -11.28 -5.44 4.11
N THR A 109 -9.95 -5.51 4.09
CA THR A 109 -9.17 -6.47 4.90
C THR A 109 -7.97 -5.79 5.57
N LYS A 110 -7.20 -4.99 4.83
CA LYS A 110 -6.07 -4.22 5.34
C LYS A 110 -6.57 -2.93 6.00
N ARG A 111 -7.14 -3.08 7.20
CA ARG A 111 -7.64 -1.99 8.05
C ARG A 111 -6.73 -1.76 9.24
N GLY A 112 -6.83 -0.59 9.85
CA GLY A 112 -5.96 -0.16 10.95
C GLY A 112 -4.72 0.58 10.46
N ILE A 113 -4.14 1.36 11.37
CA ILE A 113 -2.91 2.10 11.13
C ILE A 113 -1.86 1.83 12.21
N ILE A 114 -0.60 1.92 11.84
CA ILE A 114 0.53 2.02 12.79
C ILE A 114 0.93 3.48 12.93
N GLY A 115 1.11 3.90 14.19
CA GLY A 115 1.40 5.28 14.53
C GLY A 115 0.18 6.19 14.33
N GLU A 116 0.45 7.48 14.22
CA GLU A 116 -0.59 8.49 14.02
C GLU A 116 -0.78 8.81 12.52
N THR A 117 -1.95 9.36 12.19
CA THR A 117 -2.17 9.93 10.86
C THR A 117 -1.47 11.27 10.72
N GLU A 118 -1.08 11.63 9.51
CA GLU A 118 -0.43 12.90 9.22
C GLU A 118 -1.34 13.77 8.35
N ASP A 119 -1.59 15.02 8.75
CA ASP A 119 -2.29 15.98 7.92
C ASP A 119 -1.27 16.71 7.02
N ARG A 120 -1.31 16.44 5.72
CA ARG A 120 -0.36 16.94 4.72
C ARG A 120 -1.06 17.90 3.75
N LYS A 121 -0.37 18.97 3.35
CA LYS A 121 -0.80 19.85 2.24
C LYS A 121 -0.35 19.27 0.91
N LEU A 122 -1.00 19.68 -0.17
CA LEU A 122 -0.57 19.38 -1.52
C LEU A 122 0.87 19.88 -1.75
N CYS A 123 1.70 19.14 -2.49
CA CYS A 123 3.07 19.55 -2.76
C CYS A 123 3.14 20.72 -3.75
N GLU A 124 4.22 21.50 -3.67
CA GLU A 124 4.40 22.75 -4.43
C GLU A 124 4.23 22.57 -5.94
N ARG A 125 4.79 21.49 -6.50
CA ARG A 125 4.66 21.18 -7.93
C ARG A 125 3.20 20.96 -8.33
N ALA A 126 2.45 20.22 -7.53
CA ALA A 126 1.03 19.96 -7.81
C ALA A 126 0.18 21.23 -7.56
N GLU A 127 0.47 22.03 -6.54
CA GLU A 127 -0.19 23.32 -6.34
C GLU A 127 0.00 24.25 -7.54
N THR A 128 1.24 24.38 -8.02
CA THR A 128 1.59 25.22 -9.17
C THR A 128 0.96 24.71 -10.45
N GLU A 129 1.07 23.40 -10.71
CA GLU A 129 0.64 22.82 -11.99
C GLU A 129 -0.88 22.78 -12.14
N PHE A 130 -1.62 22.56 -11.05
CA PHE A 130 -3.07 22.46 -11.07
C PHE A 130 -3.78 23.73 -10.58
N ASN A 131 -3.04 24.70 -10.03
CA ASN A 131 -3.57 25.92 -9.42
C ASN A 131 -4.68 25.62 -8.39
N MET A 132 -4.43 24.61 -7.54
CA MET A 132 -5.36 24.11 -6.53
C MET A 132 -4.61 23.83 -5.24
N THR A 133 -5.30 23.96 -4.11
CA THR A 133 -4.76 23.58 -2.80
C THR A 133 -5.73 22.63 -2.11
N CYS A 134 -5.20 21.67 -1.37
CA CYS A 134 -6.01 20.79 -0.53
C CYS A 134 -5.15 20.22 0.61
N LYS A 135 -5.83 19.54 1.55
CA LYS A 135 -5.19 18.73 2.58
C LYS A 135 -5.64 17.28 2.43
N ALA A 136 -4.75 16.37 2.77
CA ALA A 136 -5.05 14.97 2.97
C ALA A 136 -4.67 14.55 4.39
N ARG A 137 -5.45 13.65 4.98
CA ARG A 137 -5.02 12.84 6.10
C ARG A 137 -4.37 11.61 5.52
N THR A 138 -3.09 11.40 5.73
CA THR A 138 -2.36 10.23 5.24
C THR A 138 -2.08 9.26 6.39
N VAL A 139 -1.82 8.00 6.04
CA VAL A 139 -1.18 7.07 7.00
C VAL A 139 0.23 7.56 7.31
N SER A 140 0.82 7.09 8.43
CA SER A 140 2.19 7.43 8.81
C SER A 140 3.19 7.10 7.69
N TYR A 141 4.31 7.83 7.64
CA TYR A 141 5.38 7.57 6.68
C TYR A 141 5.80 6.09 6.66
N SER A 142 5.94 5.49 7.84
CA SER A 142 6.32 4.09 8.01
C SER A 142 5.33 3.14 7.32
N GLN A 143 4.03 3.30 7.56
CA GLN A 143 2.99 2.50 6.93
C GLN A 143 2.87 2.76 5.43
N LEU A 144 3.03 4.02 5.00
CA LEU A 144 2.92 4.40 3.60
C LEU A 144 3.96 3.69 2.74
N TYR A 145 5.24 3.87 3.07
CA TYR A 145 6.32 3.26 2.32
C TYR A 145 6.51 1.78 2.63
N GLY A 146 6.27 1.34 3.87
CA GLY A 146 6.26 -0.08 4.20
C GLY A 146 5.24 -0.87 3.37
N GLY A 147 4.04 -0.31 3.18
CA GLY A 147 3.03 -0.88 2.28
C GLY A 147 3.41 -0.81 0.81
N LYS A 148 4.08 0.26 0.38
CA LYS A 148 4.59 0.40 -0.98
C LYS A 148 5.66 -0.65 -1.30
N ILE A 149 6.61 -0.87 -0.39
CA ILE A 149 7.65 -1.91 -0.50
C ILE A 149 7.01 -3.29 -0.58
N ALA A 150 6.08 -3.61 0.32
CA ALA A 150 5.37 -4.90 0.30
C ALA A 150 4.59 -5.12 -1.02
N ALA A 151 3.99 -4.07 -1.58
CA ALA A 151 3.32 -4.14 -2.88
C ALA A 151 4.32 -4.34 -4.03
N ALA A 152 5.44 -3.60 -4.03
CA ALA A 152 6.50 -3.73 -5.03
C ALA A 152 7.07 -5.16 -5.08
N LEU A 153 7.34 -5.76 -3.91
CA LEU A 153 7.83 -7.14 -3.83
C LEU A 153 6.78 -8.16 -4.29
N SER A 154 5.50 -7.92 -4.00
CA SER A 154 4.44 -8.87 -4.32
C SER A 154 4.04 -8.88 -5.79
N ARG A 155 3.74 -7.71 -6.37
CA ARG A 155 3.21 -7.62 -7.75
C ARG A 155 4.22 -7.04 -8.75
N GLN A 156 5.32 -6.47 -8.28
CA GLN A 156 6.39 -5.89 -9.12
C GLN A 156 5.87 -4.88 -10.14
N HIS A 157 4.80 -4.13 -9.84
CA HIS A 157 4.28 -3.16 -10.79
C HIS A 157 5.27 -1.99 -10.95
N PRO A 158 5.54 -1.48 -12.17
CA PRO A 158 6.47 -0.37 -12.40
C PRO A 158 6.25 0.87 -11.53
N ARG A 159 5.01 1.32 -11.35
CA ARG A 159 4.65 2.42 -10.42
C ARG A 159 5.15 2.19 -8.99
N ASP A 160 5.12 0.96 -8.48
CA ASP A 160 5.56 0.69 -7.12
C ASP A 160 7.08 0.71 -7.01
N LEU A 161 7.77 0.09 -7.97
CA LEU A 161 9.23 0.10 -8.02
C LEU A 161 9.80 1.49 -8.29
N PHE A 162 9.11 2.30 -9.10
CA PHE A 162 9.45 3.71 -9.28
C PHE A 162 9.33 4.48 -7.95
N ASP A 163 8.20 4.37 -7.26
CA ASP A 163 8.02 5.05 -5.97
C ASP A 163 9.06 4.59 -4.93
N CYS A 164 9.48 3.30 -4.96
CA CYS A 164 10.56 2.78 -4.12
C CYS A 164 11.95 3.28 -4.55
N LYS A 165 12.26 3.33 -5.86
CA LYS A 165 13.57 3.81 -6.39
C LYS A 165 13.84 5.25 -5.98
N TYR A 166 12.80 6.09 -5.96
CA TYR A 166 12.90 7.52 -5.63
C TYR A 166 12.45 7.85 -4.20
N MET A 167 12.31 6.83 -3.35
CA MET A 167 12.08 7.00 -1.92
C MET A 167 13.33 7.61 -1.28
N GLU A 168 13.16 8.71 -0.55
CA GLU A 168 14.25 9.30 0.26
C GLU A 168 14.18 8.69 1.65
N MET A 169 15.23 7.98 2.06
CA MET A 169 15.24 7.26 3.32
C MET A 169 16.63 7.31 3.92
N ALA A 170 16.71 7.68 5.21
CA ALA A 170 17.96 7.62 5.95
C ALA A 170 18.27 6.17 6.37
N SER A 171 17.25 5.41 6.77
CA SER A 171 17.38 4.01 7.15
C SER A 171 16.09 3.22 6.88
N PHE A 172 16.22 1.94 6.52
CA PHE A 172 15.07 1.03 6.42
C PHE A 172 14.28 0.93 7.73
N HIS A 173 14.93 1.23 8.86
CA HIS A 173 14.27 1.30 10.16
C HIS A 173 13.04 2.23 10.15
N ASP A 174 13.08 3.32 9.38
CA ASP A 174 12.00 4.33 9.30
C ASP A 174 10.67 3.72 8.78
N VAL A 175 10.76 2.66 7.97
CA VAL A 175 9.60 2.00 7.34
C VAL A 175 9.38 0.58 7.81
N LYS A 176 10.29 0.01 8.60
CA LYS A 176 10.27 -1.40 8.99
C LYS A 176 8.96 -1.78 9.68
N ASN A 177 8.44 -0.94 10.58
CA ASN A 177 7.18 -1.23 11.28
C ASN A 177 5.98 -1.35 10.34
N GLY A 178 5.85 -0.40 9.41
CA GLY A 178 4.81 -0.45 8.38
C GLY A 178 4.99 -1.60 7.39
N PHE A 179 6.24 -1.93 7.05
CA PHE A 179 6.57 -3.07 6.21
C PHE A 179 6.15 -4.38 6.88
N MET A 180 6.44 -4.55 8.18
CA MET A 180 6.03 -5.72 8.96
C MET A 180 4.51 -5.87 8.98
N LEU A 181 3.74 -4.81 9.25
CA LEU A 181 2.27 -4.89 9.15
C LEU A 181 1.79 -5.40 7.80
N CYS A 182 2.37 -4.89 6.72
CA CYS A 182 1.95 -5.25 5.36
C CYS A 182 2.40 -6.66 4.95
N LEU A 183 3.59 -7.08 5.38
CA LEU A 183 4.14 -8.42 5.15
C LEU A 183 3.36 -9.50 5.93
N LEU A 184 3.06 -9.24 7.20
CA LEU A 184 2.26 -10.13 8.05
C LEU A 184 0.78 -10.13 7.69
N GLY A 185 0.31 -9.08 7.00
CA GLY A 185 -1.05 -8.98 6.46
C GLY A 185 -1.18 -9.39 4.99
N SER A 186 -0.15 -9.97 4.38
CA SER A 186 -0.18 -10.42 2.99
C SER A 186 -0.92 -11.75 2.82
N ASP A 187 -1.30 -12.04 1.58
CA ASP A 187 -1.91 -13.30 1.15
C ASP A 187 -0.89 -14.39 0.77
N LYS A 188 0.41 -14.04 0.77
CA LYS A 188 1.51 -14.92 0.38
C LYS A 188 2.33 -15.38 1.60
N PRO A 189 2.94 -16.57 1.55
CA PRO A 189 4.00 -16.95 2.48
C PRO A 189 5.09 -15.88 2.56
N VAL A 190 5.68 -15.68 3.74
CA VAL A 190 6.72 -14.64 3.94
C VAL A 190 7.86 -14.77 2.94
N ILE A 191 8.33 -16.00 2.69
CA ILE A 191 9.45 -16.24 1.75
C ILE A 191 9.15 -15.76 0.33
N GLU A 192 7.90 -15.87 -0.14
CA GLU A 192 7.54 -15.42 -1.49
C GLU A 192 7.56 -13.89 -1.63
N SER A 193 7.52 -13.17 -0.50
CA SER A 193 7.68 -11.72 -0.47
C SER A 193 9.15 -11.31 -0.37
N LEU A 194 9.96 -12.07 0.38
CA LEU A 194 11.39 -11.78 0.58
C LEU A 194 12.28 -12.26 -0.59
N GLN A 195 11.81 -13.29 -1.30
CA GLN A 195 12.46 -13.87 -2.48
C GLN A 195 11.42 -14.05 -3.60
N PRO A 196 10.91 -12.94 -4.18
CA PRO A 196 9.88 -13.02 -5.22
C PRO A 196 10.47 -13.53 -6.54
N ASN A 197 9.70 -14.34 -7.27
CA ASN A 197 10.05 -14.72 -8.64
C ASN A 197 9.97 -13.49 -9.56
N ALA A 198 10.94 -13.29 -10.44
CA ALA A 198 10.92 -12.19 -11.40
C ALA A 198 9.69 -12.29 -12.32
N ILE A 199 8.94 -11.19 -12.41
CA ILE A 199 7.80 -11.04 -13.34
C ILE A 199 8.22 -10.08 -14.45
N ASP A 200 7.95 -10.46 -15.70
CA ASP A 200 8.04 -9.57 -16.85
C ASP A 200 6.89 -8.56 -16.79
N GLN A 201 7.24 -7.28 -16.72
CA GLN A 201 6.30 -6.16 -16.61
C GLN A 201 6.47 -5.17 -17.76
N THR A 202 7.05 -5.61 -18.88
CA THR A 202 7.27 -4.77 -20.07
C THR A 202 5.98 -4.10 -20.52
N GLU A 203 4.90 -4.88 -20.67
CA GLU A 203 3.59 -4.35 -21.07
C GLU A 203 3.02 -3.36 -20.04
N ALA A 204 3.20 -3.60 -18.74
CA ALA A 204 2.73 -2.69 -17.71
C ALA A 204 3.54 -1.39 -17.68
N LEU A 205 4.84 -1.45 -18.00
CA LEU A 205 5.70 -0.28 -18.09
C LEU A 205 5.26 0.60 -19.26
N GLU A 206 5.06 0.01 -20.44
CA GLU A 206 4.60 0.70 -21.66
C GLU A 206 3.18 1.23 -21.51
N LYS A 207 2.22 0.38 -21.11
CA LYS A 207 0.79 0.75 -21.19
C LYS A 207 0.25 1.44 -19.94
N GLN A 208 0.89 1.27 -18.78
CA GLN A 208 0.34 1.72 -17.49
C GLN A 208 1.27 2.63 -16.69
N PHE A 209 2.49 2.88 -17.16
CA PHE A 209 3.43 3.80 -16.52
C PHE A 209 3.88 4.91 -17.47
N GLU A 210 4.06 4.62 -18.76
CA GLU A 210 4.43 5.62 -19.76
C GLU A 210 3.51 6.85 -19.71
N GLY A 211 4.11 8.04 -19.74
CA GLY A 211 3.40 9.31 -19.65
C GLY A 211 2.97 9.73 -18.23
N MET A 212 3.17 8.91 -17.20
CA MET A 212 2.90 9.30 -15.80
C MET A 212 4.03 10.12 -15.16
N SER A 213 5.25 10.06 -15.67
CA SER A 213 6.44 10.70 -15.11
C SER A 213 7.17 11.47 -16.21
N ASP A 214 7.85 12.57 -15.85
CA ASP A 214 8.85 13.20 -16.71
C ASP A 214 10.26 12.63 -16.50
N THR A 215 10.47 11.93 -15.39
CA THR A 215 11.70 11.19 -15.12
C THR A 215 11.68 9.88 -15.91
N PRO A 216 12.67 9.62 -16.79
CA PRO A 216 12.79 8.36 -17.50
C PRO A 216 12.89 7.18 -16.54
N PHE A 217 12.22 6.07 -16.88
CA PHE A 217 12.29 4.83 -16.14
C PHE A 217 12.21 3.67 -17.12
N THR A 218 13.39 3.20 -17.56
CA THR A 218 13.51 2.14 -18.56
C THR A 218 13.24 0.76 -17.94
N TYR A 219 13.14 -0.27 -18.77
CA TYR A 219 13.03 -1.63 -18.26
C TYR A 219 14.30 -2.06 -17.48
N SER A 220 15.47 -1.62 -17.93
CA SER A 220 16.72 -1.80 -17.19
C SER A 220 16.67 -1.13 -15.81
N ASP A 221 16.15 0.09 -15.72
CA ASP A 221 15.96 0.79 -14.44
C ASP A 221 14.99 0.05 -13.51
N TYR A 222 13.96 -0.55 -14.10
CA TYR A 222 12.96 -1.36 -13.40
C TYR A 222 13.58 -2.62 -12.79
N GLU A 223 14.40 -3.35 -13.56
CA GLU A 223 15.06 -4.56 -13.06
C GLU A 223 16.08 -4.25 -11.98
N GLU A 224 16.85 -3.19 -12.15
CA GLU A 224 17.78 -2.67 -11.16
C GLU A 224 17.03 -2.26 -9.87
N ALA A 225 15.94 -1.50 -10.00
CA ALA A 225 15.12 -1.09 -8.85
C ALA A 225 14.58 -2.30 -8.08
N ARG A 226 14.14 -3.35 -8.79
CA ARG A 226 13.68 -4.59 -8.17
C ARG A 226 14.80 -5.29 -7.42
N HIS A 227 15.96 -5.43 -8.04
CA HIS A 227 17.12 -6.09 -7.42
C HIS A 227 17.55 -5.35 -6.14
N ASN A 228 17.74 -4.04 -6.24
CA ASN A 228 18.17 -3.19 -5.13
C ASN A 228 17.15 -3.22 -3.98
N LEU A 229 15.84 -3.20 -4.29
CA LEU A 229 14.81 -3.26 -3.26
C LEU A 229 14.81 -4.60 -2.50
N ILE A 230 14.94 -5.71 -3.22
CA ILE A 230 15.03 -7.05 -2.60
C ILE A 230 16.26 -7.13 -1.71
N GLN A 231 17.41 -6.65 -2.19
CA GLN A 231 18.64 -6.64 -1.40
C GLN A 231 18.49 -5.77 -0.15
N GLN A 232 18.03 -4.52 -0.30
CA GLN A 232 17.85 -3.58 0.81
C GLN A 232 16.96 -4.16 1.92
N VAL A 233 15.83 -4.78 1.54
CA VAL A 233 14.92 -5.40 2.51
C VAL A 233 15.62 -6.53 3.26
N ASN A 234 16.26 -7.46 2.54
CA ASN A 234 16.89 -8.63 3.16
C ASN A 234 18.12 -8.26 4.02
N ASP A 235 18.92 -7.29 3.59
CA ASP A 235 20.07 -6.78 4.34
C ASP A 235 19.64 -6.04 5.62
N SER A 236 18.43 -5.47 5.63
CA SER A 236 17.89 -4.77 6.79
C SER A 236 17.31 -5.69 7.88
N LEU A 237 17.08 -6.98 7.59
CA LEU A 237 16.50 -7.93 8.54
C LEU A 237 17.55 -8.37 9.58
N THR A 238 17.33 -7.96 10.82
CA THR A 238 18.13 -8.39 11.98
C THR A 238 17.88 -9.86 12.31
N GLU A 239 18.74 -10.45 13.15
CA GLU A 239 18.51 -11.80 13.68
C GLU A 239 17.16 -11.91 14.41
N THR A 240 16.82 -10.92 15.24
CA THR A 240 15.50 -10.84 15.91
C THR A 240 14.34 -10.80 14.92
N ASP A 241 14.45 -10.02 13.83
CA ASP A 241 13.41 -9.98 12.79
C ASP A 241 13.24 -11.35 12.11
N ARG A 242 14.36 -12.04 11.83
CA ARG A 242 14.37 -13.37 11.19
C ARG A 242 13.71 -14.42 12.09
N GLU A 243 14.06 -14.43 13.38
CA GLU A 243 13.46 -15.31 14.37
C GLU A 243 11.95 -15.06 14.50
N PHE A 244 11.54 -13.79 14.54
CA PHE A 244 10.14 -13.43 14.59
C PHE A 244 9.37 -13.93 13.36
N LEU A 245 9.87 -13.65 12.15
CA LEU A 245 9.23 -14.08 10.91
C LEU A 245 9.08 -15.62 10.83
N LEU A 246 10.06 -16.36 11.34
CA LEU A 246 9.97 -17.82 11.42
C LEU A 246 8.88 -18.27 12.41
N SER A 247 8.82 -17.66 13.60
CA SER A 247 7.78 -17.96 14.61
C SER A 247 6.38 -17.66 14.09
N PHE A 248 6.23 -16.55 13.35
CA PHE A 248 4.97 -16.14 12.73
C PHE A 248 4.52 -17.14 11.67
N GLU A 249 5.41 -17.55 10.76
CA GLU A 249 5.07 -18.53 9.71
C GLU A 249 4.82 -19.95 10.28
N ASN A 250 5.37 -20.26 11.46
CA ASN A 250 5.04 -21.47 12.23
C ASN A 250 3.62 -21.43 12.84
N GLY A 251 2.99 -20.24 12.88
CA GLY A 251 1.67 -20.00 13.46
C GLY A 251 1.68 -19.69 14.96
N GLU A 252 2.85 -19.49 15.54
CA GLU A 252 3.08 -19.22 16.97
C GLU A 252 3.98 -17.97 17.10
N PRO A 253 3.47 -16.79 16.72
CA PRO A 253 4.27 -15.58 16.66
C PRO A 253 4.77 -15.14 18.04
N ASP A 254 6.08 -14.91 18.15
CA ASP A 254 6.72 -14.30 19.32
C ASP A 254 6.67 -12.77 19.21
N TRP A 255 5.55 -12.18 19.63
CA TRP A 255 5.30 -10.74 19.44
C TRP A 255 6.32 -9.83 20.14
N GLU A 256 7.04 -10.30 21.15
CA GLU A 256 8.10 -9.52 21.80
C GLU A 256 9.27 -9.21 20.84
N LYS A 257 9.45 -10.05 19.82
CA LYS A 257 10.47 -9.87 18.77
C LYS A 257 9.99 -9.04 17.59
N CYS A 258 8.71 -8.70 17.51
CA CYS A 258 8.18 -7.88 16.42
C CYS A 258 8.53 -6.41 16.64
N CYS A 259 9.29 -5.80 15.72
CA CYS A 259 9.64 -4.38 15.82
C CYS A 259 8.42 -3.43 15.81
N ALA A 260 7.28 -3.88 15.28
CA ALA A 260 6.02 -3.14 15.25
C ALA A 260 5.11 -3.41 16.46
N GLY A 261 5.57 -4.20 17.44
CA GLY A 261 4.77 -4.68 18.56
C GLY A 261 3.76 -5.77 18.17
N ASP A 262 2.79 -6.01 19.05
CA ASP A 262 1.74 -7.00 18.82
C ASP A 262 0.73 -6.53 17.75
N LEU A 263 0.75 -7.20 16.60
CA LEU A 263 -0.14 -6.92 15.48
C LEU A 263 -1.31 -7.93 15.36
N SER A 264 -1.52 -8.79 16.36
CA SER A 264 -2.56 -9.85 16.35
C SER A 264 -3.98 -9.31 16.19
N ARG A 265 -4.23 -8.06 16.60
CA ARG A 265 -5.54 -7.39 16.48
C ARG A 265 -5.84 -6.87 15.08
N TYR A 266 -4.84 -6.75 14.20
CA TYR A 266 -5.05 -6.22 12.85
C TYR A 266 -5.74 -7.26 11.97
N PRO A 267 -6.84 -6.91 11.25
CA PRO A 267 -7.66 -7.91 10.57
C PRO A 267 -6.92 -8.71 9.50
N SER A 268 -6.01 -8.09 8.75
CA SER A 268 -5.18 -8.78 7.74
C SER A 268 -4.19 -9.76 8.36
N VAL A 269 -3.60 -9.41 9.50
CA VAL A 269 -2.65 -10.25 10.23
C VAL A 269 -3.37 -11.45 10.85
N LYS A 270 -4.51 -11.20 11.50
CA LYS A 270 -5.41 -12.25 12.02
C LYS A 270 -5.83 -13.23 10.92
N TRP A 271 -6.18 -12.71 9.74
CA TRP A 271 -6.55 -13.54 8.59
C TRP A 271 -5.40 -14.43 8.11
N LYS A 272 -4.18 -13.89 8.01
CA LYS A 272 -3.00 -14.68 7.61
C LYS A 272 -2.70 -15.80 8.61
N LEU A 273 -2.74 -15.50 9.92
CA LEU A 273 -2.54 -16.51 10.98
C LEU A 273 -3.61 -17.61 10.93
N GLN A 274 -4.88 -17.26 10.66
CA GLN A 274 -5.93 -18.26 10.46
C GLN A 274 -5.64 -19.18 9.26
N ASN A 275 -5.11 -18.64 8.16
CA ASN A 275 -4.73 -19.43 7.00
C ASN A 275 -3.53 -20.35 7.29
N ILE A 276 -2.55 -19.87 8.04
CA ILE A 276 -1.40 -20.68 8.50
C ILE A 276 -1.89 -21.83 9.39
N ALA A 277 -2.73 -21.54 10.39
CA ALA A 277 -3.29 -22.56 11.28
C ALA A 277 -4.13 -23.60 10.51
N LYS A 278 -4.93 -23.14 9.55
CA LYS A 278 -5.68 -24.03 8.65
C LYS A 278 -4.73 -24.92 7.85
N LEU A 279 -3.67 -24.37 7.26
CA LEU A 279 -2.68 -25.13 6.50
C LEU A 279 -1.96 -26.17 7.37
N LYS A 280 -1.52 -25.79 8.57
CA LYS A 280 -0.87 -26.69 9.55
C LYS A 280 -1.76 -27.89 9.88
N LYS A 281 -3.08 -27.68 9.99
CA LYS A 281 -4.07 -28.75 10.23
C LYS A 281 -4.39 -29.58 8.98
N SER A 282 -4.62 -28.94 7.83
CA SER A 282 -5.11 -29.63 6.62
C SER A 282 -4.01 -30.27 5.79
N ASN A 283 -2.79 -29.73 5.84
CA ASN A 283 -1.64 -30.23 5.09
C ASN A 283 -0.32 -29.92 5.85
N PRO A 284 -0.03 -30.66 6.92
CA PRO A 284 1.15 -30.43 7.76
C PRO A 284 2.47 -30.60 7.01
N GLN A 285 2.53 -31.48 6.00
CA GLN A 285 3.73 -31.68 5.18
C GLN A 285 4.05 -30.42 4.36
N LYS A 286 3.04 -29.82 3.72
CA LYS A 286 3.21 -28.56 2.98
C LYS A 286 3.61 -27.41 3.90
N HIS A 287 3.01 -27.32 5.09
CA HIS A 287 3.39 -26.32 6.09
C HIS A 287 4.87 -26.48 6.50
N LYS A 288 5.27 -27.70 6.89
CA LYS A 288 6.65 -28.01 7.29
C LYS A 288 7.65 -27.69 6.18
N ALA A 289 7.38 -28.11 4.94
CA ALA A 289 8.25 -27.81 3.80
C ALA A 289 8.39 -26.29 3.54
N GLY A 290 7.29 -25.53 3.68
CA GLY A 290 7.32 -24.07 3.57
C GLY A 290 8.15 -23.42 4.69
N LEU A 291 8.00 -23.92 5.92
CA LEU A 291 8.75 -23.44 7.08
C LEU A 291 10.26 -23.74 6.97
N GLU A 292 10.63 -24.95 6.54
CA GLU A 292 12.02 -25.34 6.29
C GLU A 292 12.66 -24.49 5.18
N LYS A 293 11.91 -24.18 4.12
CA LYS A 293 12.35 -23.29 3.05
C LYS A 293 12.63 -21.87 3.60
N LEU A 294 11.70 -21.32 4.41
CA LEU A 294 11.88 -20.03 5.06
C LEU A 294 13.08 -20.04 6.02
N GLN A 295 13.21 -21.06 6.84
CA GLN A 295 14.33 -21.20 7.78
C GLN A 295 15.67 -21.22 7.07
N THR A 296 15.79 -22.00 5.98
CA THR A 296 17.02 -22.08 5.18
C THR A 296 17.38 -20.74 4.54
N PHE A 297 16.37 -19.99 4.09
CA PHE A 297 16.55 -18.65 3.52
C PHE A 297 16.99 -17.63 4.58
N LEU A 298 16.35 -17.62 5.75
CA LEU A 298 16.63 -16.65 6.81
C LEU A 298 17.95 -16.94 7.55
N PHE A 299 18.31 -18.22 7.68
CA PHE A 299 19.50 -18.69 8.38
C PHE A 299 20.36 -19.59 7.48
N PRO A 300 21.00 -19.03 6.44
CA PRO A 300 21.87 -19.81 5.57
C PRO A 300 23.03 -20.35 6.40
N LYS A 301 23.36 -21.64 6.23
CA LYS A 301 24.55 -22.22 6.86
C LYS A 301 25.76 -21.41 6.38
N LYS A 302 26.50 -20.80 7.32
CA LYS A 302 27.80 -20.20 7.00
C LYS A 302 28.68 -21.33 6.48
N GLY A 303 29.04 -21.24 5.20
CA GLY A 303 30.03 -22.12 4.57
C GLY A 303 31.42 -21.88 5.13
#